data_AF-G4ZCZ9-F1
#
_entry.id   AF-G4ZCZ9-F1
#
_cell.length_a   1.000
_cell.length_b   1.000
_cell.length_c   1.000
_cell.angle_alpha   90.00
_cell.angle_beta   90.00
_cell.angle_gamma   90.00
#
_symmetry.space_group_name_H-M   'P 1'
#
loop_
_entity.id
_entity.type
_entity.pdbx_description
1 polymer ?
#
loop_
_entity_poly.entity_id
_entity_poly.type
_entity_poly.pdbx_seq_one_letter_code
_entity_poly.pdbx_strand_id
1 'polypeptide(L)'
;MVRRWAAWKSLQQAVVAASANNHITVLKLLWKAFNPAKYSALGAFSTVVEILNDASGNGHLRVVKLAVDAKYAKFVRRSGALAQAISGRRADVVEFLLGLGASWCDLVAAFVAASETSQDALAGRVYNVYREKYKGRPLLVELACRGGWTNAIKYLYSYEDSDPEVVNNAFISAAKRGSIATVKFLLGTNQVLPDSFDEAVEVAATRNNVDLVKFLCSTKRATPSSIDRAFVAANRTEVVKFLYENEGVSSEAVVAGFKQASGWGVEYSRFRFTNNEVKIFKLLYEDSRIQVEVVGRVLVQAASNGQAEIVALLRHDTRISAELRGEAFEWASTCETSDLMLLLYETADFSKGDQGRVLSRIVSPGEPEEVGRTDLH
;
A
#
# COMPACT_ATOMS: atom_id res chain seq x y z
N MET A 1 -6.31 -8.64 36.78
CA MET A 1 -6.61 -8.76 35.32
C MET A 1 -6.04 -10.04 34.70
N VAL A 2 -4.79 -10.41 34.97
CA VAL A 2 -4.11 -11.60 34.40
C VAL A 2 -4.88 -12.93 34.59
N ARG A 3 -5.39 -13.22 35.80
CA ARG A 3 -6.17 -14.45 36.07
C ARG A 3 -7.50 -14.55 35.30
N ARG A 4 -8.18 -13.41 35.07
CA ARG A 4 -9.43 -13.36 34.28
C ARG A 4 -9.15 -13.58 32.79
N TRP A 5 -8.01 -13.11 32.31
CA TRP A 5 -7.60 -13.28 30.91
C TRP A 5 -7.13 -14.72 30.62
N ALA A 6 -6.39 -15.34 31.55
CA ALA A 6 -6.01 -16.75 31.45
C ALA A 6 -7.24 -17.68 31.45
N ALA A 7 -8.19 -17.46 32.37
CA ALA A 7 -9.44 -18.23 32.42
C ALA A 7 -10.29 -18.06 31.15
N TRP A 8 -10.32 -16.84 30.57
CA TRP A 8 -10.98 -16.59 29.28
C TRP A 8 -10.32 -17.36 28.14
N LYS A 9 -8.98 -17.35 28.05
CA LYS A 9 -8.25 -18.08 27.01
C LYS A 9 -8.47 -19.58 27.10
N SER A 10 -8.47 -20.15 28.31
CA SER A 10 -8.79 -21.58 28.51
C SER A 10 -10.24 -21.91 28.14
N LEU A 11 -11.19 -21.02 28.46
CA LEU A 11 -12.59 -21.19 28.05
C LEU A 11 -12.74 -21.16 26.52
N GLN A 12 -12.07 -20.21 25.85
CA GLN A 12 -12.04 -20.13 24.39
C GLN A 12 -11.49 -21.41 23.77
N GLN A 13 -10.34 -21.91 24.25
CA GLN A 13 -9.74 -23.15 23.77
C GLN A 13 -10.68 -24.35 23.94
N ALA A 14 -11.33 -24.47 25.10
CA ALA A 14 -12.29 -25.54 25.35
C ALA A 14 -13.51 -25.47 24.42
N VAL A 15 -14.00 -24.26 24.14
CA VAL A 15 -15.12 -24.04 23.22
C VAL A 15 -14.71 -24.41 21.78
N VAL A 16 -13.56 -23.95 21.32
CA VAL A 16 -13.02 -24.26 19.98
C VAL A 16 -12.81 -25.77 19.82
N ALA A 17 -12.20 -26.43 20.80
CA ALA A 17 -12.01 -27.87 20.79
C ALA A 17 -13.34 -28.64 20.78
N ALA A 18 -14.32 -28.22 21.58
CA ALA A 18 -15.64 -28.83 21.60
C ALA A 18 -16.39 -28.64 20.26
N SER A 19 -16.22 -27.50 19.59
CA SER A 19 -16.79 -27.26 18.26
C SER A 19 -16.12 -28.10 17.19
N ALA A 20 -14.80 -28.23 17.20
CA ALA A 20 -14.07 -29.06 16.24
C ALA A 20 -14.43 -30.55 16.34
N ASN A 21 -14.85 -31.02 17.52
CA ASN A 21 -15.19 -32.43 17.79
C ASN A 21 -16.70 -32.72 17.87
N ASN A 22 -17.57 -31.80 17.45
CA ASN A 22 -19.03 -31.96 17.50
C ASN A 22 -19.63 -32.23 18.90
N HIS A 23 -18.96 -31.77 19.96
CA HIS A 23 -19.41 -32.00 21.34
C HIS A 23 -20.51 -30.99 21.73
N ILE A 24 -21.68 -31.08 21.09
CA ILE A 24 -22.78 -30.11 21.20
C ILE A 24 -23.26 -29.91 22.64
N THR A 25 -23.31 -30.97 23.45
CA THR A 25 -23.72 -30.88 24.86
C THR A 25 -22.71 -30.05 25.67
N VAL A 26 -21.42 -30.29 25.44
CA VAL A 26 -20.34 -29.51 26.05
C VAL A 26 -20.40 -28.07 25.58
N LEU A 27 -20.59 -27.84 24.28
CA LEU A 27 -20.76 -26.49 23.73
C LEU A 27 -21.93 -25.75 24.37
N LYS A 28 -23.12 -26.35 24.50
CA LYS A 28 -24.27 -25.71 25.15
C LYS A 28 -23.97 -25.30 26.60
N LEU A 29 -23.19 -26.10 27.33
CA LEU A 29 -22.76 -25.78 28.69
C LEU A 29 -21.74 -24.64 28.70
N LEU A 30 -20.69 -24.75 27.89
CA LEU A 30 -19.65 -23.73 27.77
C LEU A 30 -20.22 -22.41 27.26
N TRP A 31 -21.22 -22.43 26.40
CA TRP A 31 -21.89 -21.27 25.82
C TRP A 31 -22.73 -20.48 26.84
N LYS A 32 -23.27 -21.15 27.87
CA LYS A 32 -23.90 -20.47 29.01
C LYS A 32 -22.87 -19.73 29.87
N ALA A 33 -21.67 -20.30 30.01
CA ALA A 33 -20.55 -19.66 30.71
C ALA A 33 -19.88 -18.55 29.88
N PHE A 34 -19.86 -18.74 28.56
CA PHE A 34 -19.38 -17.81 27.54
C PHE A 34 -20.46 -16.74 27.29
N ASN A 35 -20.59 -15.79 28.22
CA ASN A 35 -21.45 -14.62 28.02
C ASN A 35 -20.64 -13.49 27.34
N PRO A 36 -20.90 -13.17 26.05
CA PRO A 36 -20.21 -12.08 25.34
C PRO A 36 -20.34 -10.72 26.03
N ALA A 37 -21.41 -10.51 26.81
CA ALA A 37 -21.64 -9.25 27.52
C ALA A 37 -20.73 -9.07 28.75
N LYS A 38 -20.05 -10.13 29.20
CA LYS A 38 -19.20 -10.12 30.40
C LYS A 38 -17.71 -9.90 30.09
N TYR A 39 -17.35 -9.97 28.81
CA TYR A 39 -15.98 -9.83 28.29
C TYR A 39 -15.97 -8.80 27.17
N SER A 40 -14.80 -8.26 26.79
CA SER A 40 -14.71 -7.27 25.72
C SER A 40 -15.36 -7.80 24.44
N ALA A 41 -16.27 -7.04 23.84
CA ALA A 41 -17.06 -7.43 22.66
C ALA A 41 -16.20 -7.97 21.50
N LEU A 42 -14.96 -7.47 21.35
CA LEU A 42 -14.03 -7.89 20.30
C LEU A 42 -13.55 -9.34 20.45
N GLY A 43 -13.29 -9.80 21.68
CA GLY A 43 -12.79 -11.15 21.94
C GLY A 43 -13.88 -12.21 21.73
N ALA A 44 -15.10 -11.93 22.18
CA ALA A 44 -16.22 -12.83 21.99
C ALA A 44 -16.65 -12.96 20.51
N PHE A 45 -16.52 -11.87 19.73
CA PHE A 45 -16.70 -11.88 18.27
C PHE A 45 -15.76 -12.87 17.59
N SER A 46 -14.46 -12.79 17.89
CA SER A 46 -13.43 -13.63 17.25
C SER A 46 -13.68 -15.12 17.49
N THR A 47 -14.08 -15.50 18.70
CA THR A 47 -14.32 -16.89 19.07
C THR A 47 -15.57 -17.47 18.38
N VAL A 48 -16.66 -16.72 18.23
CA VAL A 48 -17.85 -17.20 17.51
C VAL A 48 -17.54 -17.45 16.03
N VAL A 49 -16.75 -16.57 15.41
CA VAL A 49 -16.30 -16.75 14.01
C VAL A 49 -15.40 -17.98 13.88
N GLU A 50 -14.49 -18.20 14.82
CA GLU A 50 -13.61 -19.38 14.87
C GLU A 50 -14.40 -20.69 14.98
N ILE A 51 -15.32 -20.79 15.96
CA ILE A 51 -16.24 -21.93 16.12
C ILE A 51 -17.00 -22.22 14.83
N LEU A 52 -17.57 -21.16 14.24
CA LEU A 52 -18.39 -21.28 13.06
C LEU A 52 -17.57 -21.77 11.86
N ASN A 53 -16.36 -21.26 11.67
CA ASN A 53 -15.45 -21.70 10.62
C ASN A 53 -15.03 -23.16 10.81
N ASP A 54 -14.59 -23.55 12.01
CA ASP A 54 -14.12 -24.90 12.32
C ASP A 54 -15.23 -25.95 12.23
N ALA A 55 -16.39 -25.65 12.81
CA ALA A 55 -17.56 -26.52 12.70
C ALA A 55 -17.99 -26.69 11.24
N SER A 56 -17.90 -25.63 10.44
CA SER A 56 -18.26 -25.67 9.02
C SER A 56 -17.31 -26.54 8.21
N GLY A 57 -15.99 -26.42 8.41
CA GLY A 57 -15.00 -27.27 7.74
C GLY A 57 -15.11 -28.75 8.13
N ASN A 58 -15.46 -29.02 9.38
CA ASN A 58 -15.61 -30.38 9.88
C ASN A 58 -16.99 -31.02 9.58
N GLY A 59 -17.97 -30.26 9.08
CA GLY A 59 -19.30 -30.78 8.74
C GLY A 59 -20.25 -30.90 9.92
N HIS A 60 -19.98 -30.17 11.01
CA HIS A 60 -20.77 -30.25 12.24
C HIS A 60 -22.01 -29.34 12.15
N LEU A 61 -22.96 -29.68 11.27
CA LEU A 61 -24.14 -28.87 10.96
C LEU A 61 -24.93 -28.41 12.21
N ARG A 62 -25.03 -29.26 13.24
CA ARG A 62 -25.72 -28.92 14.49
C ARG A 62 -24.99 -27.82 15.27
N VAL A 63 -23.66 -27.79 15.23
CA VAL A 63 -22.85 -26.72 15.82
C VAL A 63 -22.95 -25.46 14.99
N VAL A 64 -22.93 -25.56 13.66
CA VAL A 64 -23.15 -24.43 12.75
C VAL A 64 -24.51 -23.77 13.01
N LYS A 65 -25.58 -24.56 13.11
CA LYS A 65 -26.92 -24.07 13.47
C LYS A 65 -26.96 -23.35 14.82
N LEU A 66 -26.24 -23.86 15.81
CA LEU A 66 -26.14 -23.22 17.13
C LEU A 66 -25.38 -21.88 17.07
N ALA A 67 -24.29 -21.82 16.30
CA ALA A 67 -23.45 -20.63 16.20
C ALA A 67 -24.11 -19.49 15.39
N VAL A 68 -24.96 -19.84 14.42
CA VAL A 68 -25.71 -18.88 13.59
C VAL A 68 -27.03 -18.42 14.24
N ASP A 69 -27.38 -18.94 15.43
CA ASP A 69 -28.55 -18.50 16.19
C ASP A 69 -28.56 -16.96 16.37
N ALA A 70 -29.73 -16.34 16.24
CA ALA A 70 -29.96 -14.90 16.07
C ALA A 70 -29.29 -14.04 17.16
N LYS A 71 -29.09 -14.59 18.35
CA LYS A 71 -28.36 -13.94 19.45
C LYS A 71 -26.89 -13.62 19.10
N TYR A 72 -26.29 -14.39 18.21
CA TYR A 72 -24.86 -14.33 17.85
C TYR A 72 -24.62 -13.93 16.39
N ALA A 73 -25.59 -14.15 15.50
CA ALA A 73 -25.54 -13.77 14.09
C ALA A 73 -25.20 -12.30 13.84
N LYS A 74 -25.66 -11.37 14.71
CA LYS A 74 -25.37 -9.93 14.59
C LYS A 74 -23.88 -9.59 14.71
N PHE A 75 -23.09 -10.51 15.25
CA PHE A 75 -21.65 -10.37 15.43
C PHE A 75 -20.86 -11.14 14.38
N VAL A 76 -21.45 -11.66 13.29
CA VAL A 76 -20.68 -12.39 12.28
C VAL A 76 -20.60 -11.54 11.02
N ARG A 77 -19.39 -11.14 10.62
CA ARG A 77 -19.14 -10.44 9.35
C ARG A 77 -17.91 -11.04 8.67
N ARG A 78 -18.02 -11.29 7.36
CA ARG A 78 -16.96 -11.87 6.52
C ARG A 78 -16.40 -13.18 7.09
N SER A 79 -17.28 -14.05 7.60
CA SER A 79 -16.84 -15.36 8.08
C SER A 79 -16.43 -16.26 6.91
N GLY A 80 -15.35 -17.02 7.12
CA GLY A 80 -14.87 -18.04 6.18
C GLY A 80 -15.67 -19.35 6.22
N ALA A 81 -16.77 -19.43 6.97
CA ALA A 81 -17.54 -20.65 7.19
C ALA A 81 -17.96 -21.35 5.90
N LEU A 82 -18.49 -20.59 4.93
CA LEU A 82 -18.86 -21.16 3.63
C LEU A 82 -17.63 -21.69 2.88
N ALA A 83 -16.52 -20.94 2.87
CA ALA A 83 -15.27 -21.40 2.25
C ALA A 83 -14.75 -22.69 2.91
N GLN A 84 -14.76 -22.77 4.24
CA GLN A 84 -14.33 -23.96 4.98
C GLN A 84 -15.25 -25.16 4.72
N ALA A 85 -16.57 -24.97 4.68
CA ALA A 85 -17.51 -26.03 4.33
C ALA A 85 -17.29 -26.55 2.90
N ILE A 86 -17.01 -25.64 1.95
CA ILE A 86 -16.68 -25.99 0.56
C ILE A 86 -15.37 -26.79 0.50
N SER A 87 -14.30 -26.30 1.13
CA SER A 87 -13.01 -26.98 1.20
C SER A 87 -13.11 -28.37 1.85
N GLY A 88 -13.94 -28.50 2.89
CA GLY A 88 -14.23 -29.77 3.56
C GLY A 88 -15.25 -30.66 2.83
N ARG A 89 -15.79 -30.25 1.67
CA ARG A 89 -16.84 -30.93 0.91
C ARG A 89 -18.07 -31.28 1.76
N ARG A 90 -18.48 -30.37 2.65
CA ARG A 90 -19.58 -30.54 3.60
C ARG A 90 -20.89 -30.03 3.01
N ALA A 91 -21.50 -30.81 2.11
CA ALA A 91 -22.66 -30.41 1.32
C ALA A 91 -23.84 -29.93 2.17
N ASP A 92 -24.15 -30.62 3.28
CA ASP A 92 -25.23 -30.28 4.20
C ASP A 92 -25.03 -28.90 4.87
N VAL A 93 -23.80 -28.58 5.25
CA VAL A 93 -23.41 -27.27 5.76
C VAL A 93 -23.45 -26.21 4.67
N VAL A 94 -22.93 -26.50 3.46
CA VAL A 94 -22.96 -25.59 2.32
C VAL A 94 -24.40 -25.19 1.99
N GLU A 95 -25.31 -26.16 1.84
CA GLU A 95 -26.72 -25.89 1.54
C GLU A 95 -27.41 -25.10 2.65
N PHE A 96 -27.12 -25.41 3.92
CA PHE A 96 -27.63 -24.65 5.04
C PHE A 96 -27.15 -23.19 4.99
N LEU A 97 -25.86 -22.95 4.76
CA LEU A 97 -25.28 -21.60 4.72
C LEU A 97 -25.75 -20.78 3.52
N LEU A 98 -25.88 -21.39 2.33
CA LEU A 98 -26.45 -20.76 1.15
C LEU A 98 -27.95 -20.47 1.32
N GLY A 99 -28.69 -21.37 1.99
CA GLY A 99 -30.11 -21.18 2.31
C GLY A 99 -30.37 -19.98 3.23
N LEU A 100 -29.38 -19.55 4.01
CA LEU A 100 -29.44 -18.30 4.80
C LEU A 100 -29.06 -17.05 3.98
N GLY A 101 -28.90 -17.17 2.67
CA GLY A 101 -28.48 -16.10 1.76
C GLY A 101 -27.00 -15.72 1.87
N ALA A 102 -26.20 -16.44 2.68
CA ALA A 102 -24.76 -16.21 2.87
C ALA A 102 -24.38 -14.73 3.09
N SER A 103 -25.28 -13.95 3.72
CA SER A 103 -25.18 -12.48 3.81
C SER A 103 -24.02 -12.00 4.68
N TRP A 104 -23.55 -12.84 5.59
CA TRP A 104 -22.42 -12.60 6.49
C TRP A 104 -21.16 -13.39 6.11
N CYS A 105 -21.23 -14.27 5.12
CA CYS A 105 -20.09 -15.06 4.63
C CYS A 105 -19.17 -14.21 3.73
N ASP A 106 -17.89 -14.56 3.73
CA ASP A 106 -16.94 -14.07 2.73
C ASP A 106 -17.10 -14.86 1.42
N LEU A 107 -18.00 -14.37 0.56
CA LEU A 107 -18.31 -15.00 -0.72
C LEU A 107 -17.11 -15.07 -1.67
N VAL A 108 -16.13 -14.18 -1.50
CA VAL A 108 -14.91 -14.20 -2.32
C VAL A 108 -14.06 -15.42 -1.95
N ALA A 109 -13.83 -15.63 -0.66
CA ALA A 109 -13.13 -16.83 -0.17
C ALA A 109 -13.90 -18.12 -0.50
N ALA A 110 -15.23 -18.08 -0.45
CA ALA A 110 -16.07 -19.22 -0.83
C ALA A 110 -15.92 -19.56 -2.33
N PHE A 111 -15.88 -18.56 -3.21
CA PHE A 111 -15.64 -18.77 -4.63
C PHE A 111 -14.26 -19.37 -4.89
N VAL A 112 -13.22 -18.83 -4.24
CA VAL A 112 -11.85 -19.37 -4.31
C VAL A 112 -11.83 -20.84 -3.91
N ALA A 113 -12.39 -21.19 -2.75
CA ALA A 113 -12.47 -22.57 -2.29
C ALA A 113 -13.22 -23.49 -3.28
N ALA A 114 -14.31 -23.02 -3.88
CA ALA A 114 -15.06 -23.79 -4.87
C ALA A 114 -14.26 -24.03 -6.15
N SER A 115 -13.53 -23.00 -6.62
CA SER A 115 -12.66 -23.10 -7.79
C SER A 115 -11.47 -24.04 -7.57
N GLU A 116 -10.85 -24.00 -6.39
CA GLU A 116 -9.69 -24.85 -6.05
C GLU A 116 -10.06 -26.30 -5.79
N THR A 117 -11.31 -26.57 -5.38
CA THR A 117 -11.82 -27.94 -5.18
C THR A 117 -12.54 -28.51 -6.40
N SER A 118 -12.54 -27.79 -7.53
CA SER A 118 -13.20 -28.16 -8.79
C SER A 118 -14.69 -28.47 -8.61
N GLN A 119 -15.40 -27.64 -7.83
CA GLN A 119 -16.85 -27.75 -7.62
C GLN A 119 -17.58 -26.72 -8.50
N ASP A 120 -17.56 -26.92 -9.81
CA ASP A 120 -17.92 -25.89 -10.80
C ASP A 120 -19.36 -25.35 -10.65
N ALA A 121 -20.33 -26.25 -10.46
CA ALA A 121 -21.73 -25.87 -10.24
C ALA A 121 -21.89 -25.04 -8.95
N LEU A 122 -21.10 -25.34 -7.91
CA LEU A 122 -21.11 -24.58 -6.66
C LEU A 122 -20.41 -23.24 -6.81
N ALA A 123 -19.29 -23.18 -7.55
CA ALA A 123 -18.61 -21.94 -7.88
C ALA A 123 -19.56 -20.98 -8.62
N GLY A 124 -20.31 -21.48 -9.61
CA GLY A 124 -21.34 -20.71 -10.32
C GLY A 124 -22.47 -20.22 -9.41
N ARG A 125 -22.94 -21.05 -8.47
CA ARG A 125 -23.94 -20.63 -7.46
C ARG A 125 -23.39 -19.54 -6.55
N VAL A 126 -22.18 -19.70 -6.00
CA VAL A 126 -21.54 -18.71 -5.14
C VAL A 126 -21.30 -17.40 -5.90
N TYR A 127 -20.89 -17.47 -7.16
CA TYR A 127 -20.75 -16.32 -8.03
C TYR A 127 -22.07 -15.57 -8.23
N ASN A 128 -23.16 -16.31 -8.49
CA ASN A 128 -24.48 -15.72 -8.63
C ASN A 128 -25.00 -15.07 -7.33
N VAL A 129 -24.69 -15.64 -6.17
CA VAL A 129 -25.00 -14.99 -4.88
C VAL A 129 -24.15 -13.72 -4.69
N TYR A 130 -22.89 -13.74 -5.12
CA TYR A 130 -21.99 -12.58 -5.03
C TYR A 130 -22.49 -11.42 -5.90
N ARG A 131 -22.77 -11.65 -7.19
CA ARG A 131 -23.18 -10.61 -8.14
C ARG A 131 -24.48 -9.91 -7.72
N GLU A 132 -25.46 -10.66 -7.21
CA GLU A 132 -26.73 -10.10 -6.76
C GLU A 132 -26.56 -9.18 -5.55
N LYS A 133 -25.64 -9.56 -4.65
CA LYS A 133 -25.38 -8.84 -3.42
C LYS A 133 -24.48 -7.62 -3.61
N TYR A 134 -23.49 -7.72 -4.50
CA TYR A 134 -22.45 -6.71 -4.70
C TYR A 134 -22.52 -6.11 -6.11
N LYS A 135 -23.70 -5.60 -6.48
CA LYS A 135 -23.91 -4.91 -7.76
C LYS A 135 -22.88 -3.80 -7.98
N GLY A 136 -22.26 -3.77 -9.15
CA GLY A 136 -21.21 -2.82 -9.50
C GLY A 136 -19.83 -3.10 -8.86
N ARG A 137 -19.64 -4.26 -8.21
CA ARG A 137 -18.32 -4.70 -7.73
C ARG A 137 -17.95 -6.01 -8.44
N PRO A 138 -17.17 -5.96 -9.52
CA PRO A 138 -16.79 -7.17 -10.24
C PRO A 138 -15.92 -8.09 -9.38
N LEU A 139 -16.27 -9.38 -9.32
CA LEU A 139 -15.50 -10.35 -8.52
C LEU A 139 -14.05 -10.45 -8.98
N LEU A 140 -13.79 -10.30 -10.30
CA LEU A 140 -12.44 -10.30 -10.87
C LEU A 140 -11.54 -9.24 -10.23
N VAL A 141 -12.05 -8.02 -10.05
CA VAL A 141 -11.33 -6.90 -9.42
C VAL A 141 -11.12 -7.16 -7.94
N GLU A 142 -12.12 -7.70 -7.23
CA GLU A 142 -12.01 -8.05 -5.81
C GLU A 142 -10.97 -9.16 -5.56
N LEU A 143 -10.92 -10.17 -6.43
CA LEU A 143 -9.88 -11.21 -6.38
C LEU A 143 -8.49 -10.61 -6.59
N ALA A 144 -8.31 -9.76 -7.61
CA ALA A 144 -7.05 -9.08 -7.88
C ALA A 144 -6.63 -8.14 -6.73
N CYS A 145 -7.60 -7.45 -6.12
CA CYS A 145 -7.42 -6.57 -4.96
C CYS A 145 -6.96 -7.30 -3.70
N ARG A 146 -7.26 -8.59 -3.53
CA ARG A 146 -6.79 -9.36 -2.37
C ARG A 146 -5.45 -10.05 -2.64
N GLY A 147 -5.15 -10.33 -3.91
CA GLY A 147 -3.90 -10.93 -4.35
C GLY A 147 -3.83 -12.43 -4.03
N GLY A 148 -2.87 -13.13 -4.65
CA GLY A 148 -2.59 -14.54 -4.36
C GLY A 148 -3.56 -15.57 -4.95
N TRP A 149 -4.63 -15.15 -5.62
CA TRP A 149 -5.67 -16.05 -6.14
C TRP A 149 -5.71 -16.13 -7.67
N THR A 150 -4.53 -16.25 -8.29
CA THR A 150 -4.41 -16.31 -9.75
C THR A 150 -5.20 -17.47 -10.37
N ASN A 151 -5.33 -18.61 -9.68
CA ASN A 151 -6.12 -19.75 -10.19
C ASN A 151 -7.62 -19.44 -10.20
N ALA A 152 -8.15 -18.83 -9.13
CA ALA A 152 -9.55 -18.41 -9.10
C ALA A 152 -9.84 -17.31 -10.15
N ILE A 153 -8.87 -16.42 -10.41
CA ILE A 153 -8.96 -15.42 -11.48
C ILE A 153 -9.00 -16.09 -12.87
N LYS A 154 -8.12 -17.05 -13.13
CA LYS A 154 -8.13 -17.84 -14.37
C LYS A 154 -9.46 -18.57 -14.56
N TYR A 155 -9.94 -19.21 -13.51
CA TYR A 155 -11.21 -19.91 -13.51
C TYR A 155 -12.38 -18.95 -13.81
N LEU A 156 -12.47 -17.83 -13.09
CA LEU A 156 -13.53 -16.83 -13.31
C LEU A 156 -13.49 -16.27 -14.74
N TYR A 157 -12.31 -15.97 -15.25
CA TYR A 157 -12.13 -15.46 -16.61
C TYR A 157 -12.52 -16.48 -17.68
N SER A 158 -12.32 -17.79 -17.43
CA SER A 158 -12.80 -18.84 -18.34
C SER A 158 -14.31 -19.09 -18.27
N TYR A 159 -14.94 -18.65 -17.18
CA TYR A 159 -16.35 -18.90 -16.89
C TYR A 159 -17.28 -17.83 -17.52
N GLU A 160 -16.79 -16.61 -17.71
CA GLU A 160 -17.56 -15.49 -18.28
C GLU A 160 -16.66 -14.58 -19.13
N ASP A 161 -17.20 -14.09 -20.24
CA ASP A 161 -16.57 -13.01 -21.02
C ASP A 161 -16.50 -11.76 -20.14
N SER A 162 -15.30 -11.51 -19.63
CA SER A 162 -15.05 -10.37 -18.76
C SER A 162 -14.96 -9.10 -19.59
N ASP A 163 -15.77 -8.11 -19.24
CA ASP A 163 -15.73 -6.75 -19.78
C ASP A 163 -14.28 -6.20 -19.74
N PRO A 164 -13.76 -5.65 -20.86
CA PRO A 164 -12.44 -5.03 -20.90
C PRO A 164 -12.18 -4.03 -19.76
N GLU A 165 -13.16 -3.21 -19.36
CA GLU A 165 -12.99 -2.26 -18.26
C GLU A 165 -12.71 -2.98 -16.93
N VAL A 166 -13.41 -4.09 -16.70
CA VAL A 166 -13.22 -4.94 -15.52
C VAL A 166 -11.84 -5.60 -15.53
N VAL A 167 -11.38 -6.07 -16.69
CA VAL A 167 -10.04 -6.65 -16.85
C VAL A 167 -8.94 -5.63 -16.55
N ASN A 168 -9.07 -4.40 -17.06
CA ASN A 168 -8.11 -3.32 -16.84
C ASN A 168 -8.06 -2.88 -15.37
N ASN A 169 -9.22 -2.73 -14.72
CA ASN A 169 -9.30 -2.45 -13.29
C ASN A 169 -8.68 -3.58 -12.43
N ALA A 170 -8.86 -4.84 -12.84
CA ALA A 170 -8.24 -5.98 -12.18
C ALA A 170 -6.72 -6.02 -12.40
N PHE A 171 -6.25 -5.64 -13.58
CA PHE A 171 -4.82 -5.55 -13.92
C PHE A 171 -4.10 -4.53 -13.04
N ILE A 172 -4.63 -3.31 -12.92
CA ILE A 172 -4.10 -2.26 -12.03
C ILE A 172 -4.14 -2.72 -10.56
N SER A 173 -5.24 -3.34 -10.14
CA SER A 173 -5.38 -3.88 -8.78
C SER A 173 -4.34 -4.96 -8.47
N ALA A 174 -4.07 -5.86 -9.42
CA ALA A 174 -3.05 -6.89 -9.31
C ALA A 174 -1.64 -6.27 -9.23
N ALA A 175 -1.36 -5.24 -10.02
CA ALA A 175 -0.10 -4.50 -9.98
C ALA A 175 0.11 -3.82 -8.63
N LYS A 176 -0.93 -3.18 -8.08
CA LYS A 176 -0.92 -2.56 -6.74
C LYS A 176 -0.62 -3.55 -5.62
N ARG A 177 -1.05 -4.81 -5.78
CA ARG A 177 -0.74 -5.90 -4.85
C ARG A 177 0.57 -6.61 -5.13
N GLY A 178 1.24 -6.29 -6.24
CA GLY A 178 2.47 -6.96 -6.63
C GLY A 178 2.27 -8.40 -7.10
N SER A 179 1.05 -8.78 -7.52
CA SER A 179 0.74 -10.15 -7.93
C SER A 179 1.21 -10.40 -9.36
N ILE A 180 2.51 -10.66 -9.54
CA ILE A 180 3.14 -10.87 -10.86
C ILE A 180 2.44 -11.98 -11.65
N ALA A 181 2.04 -13.08 -11.01
CA ALA A 181 1.33 -14.18 -11.68
C ALA A 181 -0.03 -13.75 -12.26
N THR A 182 -0.76 -12.89 -11.55
CA THR A 182 -2.03 -12.34 -12.02
C THR A 182 -1.83 -11.31 -13.12
N VAL A 183 -0.85 -10.41 -12.97
CA VAL A 183 -0.46 -9.44 -14.02
C VAL A 183 -0.08 -10.17 -15.30
N LYS A 184 0.76 -11.21 -15.23
CA LYS A 184 1.13 -12.05 -16.39
C LYS A 184 -0.08 -12.66 -17.07
N PHE A 185 -1.01 -13.23 -16.29
CA PHE A 185 -2.21 -13.84 -16.83
C PHE A 185 -3.09 -12.82 -17.54
N LEU A 186 -3.43 -11.71 -16.87
CA LEU A 186 -4.30 -10.67 -17.42
C LEU A 186 -3.65 -9.98 -18.63
N LEU A 187 -2.33 -9.79 -18.65
CA LEU A 187 -1.63 -9.29 -19.84
C LEU A 187 -1.78 -10.24 -21.04
N GLY A 188 -1.74 -11.54 -20.79
CA GLY A 188 -1.90 -12.58 -21.81
C GLY A 188 -3.31 -12.72 -22.38
N THR A 189 -4.32 -12.05 -21.79
CA THR A 189 -5.67 -12.03 -22.36
C THR A 189 -5.81 -11.02 -23.53
N ASN A 190 -4.78 -10.21 -23.77
CA ASN A 190 -4.77 -9.14 -24.78
C ASN A 190 -5.88 -8.07 -24.64
N GLN A 191 -6.53 -8.00 -23.46
CA GLN A 191 -7.55 -6.98 -23.16
C GLN A 191 -6.99 -5.76 -22.41
N VAL A 192 -5.71 -5.79 -22.01
CA VAL A 192 -5.08 -4.69 -21.27
C VAL A 192 -4.78 -3.52 -22.20
N LEU A 193 -5.42 -2.39 -21.93
CA LEU A 193 -5.28 -1.13 -22.63
C LEU A 193 -3.93 -0.45 -22.30
N PRO A 194 -3.38 0.37 -23.22
CA PRO A 194 -2.13 1.10 -22.99
C PRO A 194 -2.15 1.95 -21.71
N ASP A 195 -3.21 2.72 -21.46
CA ASP A 195 -3.29 3.60 -20.28
C ASP A 195 -3.26 2.82 -18.97
N SER A 196 -3.94 1.67 -18.91
CA SER A 196 -3.91 0.78 -17.75
C SER A 196 -2.58 0.06 -17.59
N PHE A 197 -1.87 -0.18 -18.69
CA PHE A 197 -0.50 -0.69 -18.66
C PHE A 197 0.45 0.33 -18.04
N ASP A 198 0.39 1.57 -18.52
CA ASP A 198 1.19 2.68 -18.03
C ASP A 198 0.92 2.96 -16.54
N GLU A 199 -0.35 2.97 -16.13
CA GLU A 199 -0.73 3.12 -14.71
C GLU A 199 -0.16 1.97 -13.86
N ALA A 200 -0.16 0.73 -14.36
CA ALA A 200 0.42 -0.39 -13.63
C ALA A 200 1.93 -0.27 -13.43
N VAL A 201 2.67 0.31 -14.40
CA VAL A 201 4.10 0.60 -14.27
C VAL A 201 4.35 1.62 -13.16
N GLU A 202 3.61 2.73 -13.17
CA GLU A 202 3.69 3.77 -12.15
C GLU A 202 3.34 3.25 -10.75
N VAL A 203 2.26 2.47 -10.64
CA VAL A 203 1.82 1.86 -9.38
C VAL A 203 2.84 0.84 -8.88
N ALA A 204 3.44 0.03 -9.75
CA ALA A 204 4.48 -0.93 -9.38
C ALA A 204 5.72 -0.23 -8.81
N ALA A 205 6.14 0.88 -9.42
CA ALA A 205 7.24 1.71 -8.95
C ALA A 205 6.94 2.39 -7.62
N THR A 206 5.76 3.00 -7.48
CA THR A 206 5.28 3.61 -6.22
C THR A 206 5.19 2.59 -5.07
N ARG A 207 4.80 1.35 -5.38
CA ARG A 207 4.76 0.24 -4.42
C ARG A 207 6.12 -0.41 -4.22
N ASN A 208 7.15 0.06 -4.90
CA ASN A 208 8.53 -0.38 -4.77
C ASN A 208 8.72 -1.87 -5.06
N ASN A 209 7.91 -2.39 -5.99
CA ASN A 209 7.99 -3.78 -6.41
C ASN A 209 8.97 -3.91 -7.58
N VAL A 210 10.25 -4.10 -7.26
CA VAL A 210 11.35 -4.20 -8.21
C VAL A 210 11.09 -5.27 -9.28
N ASP A 211 10.63 -6.45 -8.88
CA ASP A 211 10.43 -7.58 -9.80
C ASP A 211 9.28 -7.32 -10.77
N LEU A 212 8.20 -6.68 -10.30
CA LEU A 212 7.08 -6.30 -11.14
C LEU A 212 7.48 -5.18 -12.13
N VAL A 213 8.22 -4.16 -11.69
CA VAL A 213 8.73 -3.10 -12.58
C VAL A 213 9.60 -3.70 -13.68
N LYS A 214 10.58 -4.54 -13.31
CA LYS A 214 11.44 -5.24 -14.29
C LYS A 214 10.64 -6.06 -15.28
N PHE A 215 9.63 -6.79 -14.80
CA PHE A 215 8.74 -7.55 -15.67
C PHE A 215 7.93 -6.68 -16.62
N LEU A 216 7.32 -5.59 -16.14
CA LEU A 216 6.52 -4.71 -17.00
C LEU A 216 7.39 -4.02 -18.05
N CYS A 217 8.55 -3.48 -17.66
CA CYS A 217 9.49 -2.84 -18.57
C CYS A 217 10.05 -3.81 -19.64
N SER A 218 10.27 -5.08 -19.30
CA SER A 218 10.76 -6.06 -20.27
C SER A 218 9.76 -6.38 -21.40
N THR A 219 8.48 -6.09 -21.22
CA THR A 219 7.47 -6.24 -22.28
C THR A 219 7.56 -5.14 -23.35
N LYS A 220 8.29 -4.05 -23.09
CA LYS A 220 8.44 -2.89 -24.00
C LYS A 220 7.11 -2.29 -24.48
N ARG A 221 6.09 -2.35 -23.62
CA ARG A 221 4.75 -1.75 -23.84
C ARG A 221 4.53 -0.41 -23.14
N ALA A 222 5.38 -0.07 -22.17
CA ALA A 222 5.28 1.18 -21.41
C ALA A 222 5.60 2.38 -22.31
N THR A 223 4.82 3.46 -22.21
CA THR A 223 5.17 4.72 -22.89
C THR A 223 6.35 5.41 -22.18
N PRO A 224 7.15 6.23 -22.89
CA PRO A 224 8.22 7.02 -22.25
C PRO A 224 7.72 7.88 -21.09
N SER A 225 6.53 8.49 -21.23
CA SER A 225 5.92 9.29 -20.15
C SER A 225 5.58 8.46 -18.92
N SER A 226 5.15 7.20 -19.09
CA SER A 226 4.92 6.30 -17.95
C SER A 226 6.20 5.88 -17.25
N ILE A 227 7.30 5.67 -17.99
CA ILE A 227 8.63 5.40 -17.45
C ILE A 227 9.12 6.58 -16.62
N ASP A 228 8.97 7.80 -17.15
CA ASP A 228 9.33 9.03 -16.45
C ASP A 228 8.53 9.19 -15.14
N ARG A 229 7.20 8.99 -15.19
CA ARG A 229 6.36 9.04 -13.98
C ARG A 229 6.74 7.96 -12.97
N ALA A 230 7.01 6.74 -13.42
CA ALA A 230 7.44 5.64 -12.57
C ALA A 230 8.82 5.90 -11.93
N PHE A 231 9.75 6.49 -12.68
CA PHE A 231 11.07 6.88 -12.19
C PHE A 231 10.96 7.90 -11.07
N VAL A 232 10.14 8.95 -11.26
CA VAL A 232 9.89 9.98 -10.26
C VAL A 232 9.16 9.39 -9.04
N ALA A 233 8.11 8.59 -9.23
CA ALA A 233 7.32 8.05 -8.14
C ALA A 233 8.03 6.99 -7.27
N ALA A 234 9.12 6.40 -7.75
CA ALA A 234 9.87 5.37 -7.02
C ALA A 234 10.64 5.95 -5.82
N ASN A 235 10.61 5.24 -4.69
CA ASN A 235 11.40 5.62 -3.50
C ASN A 235 12.46 4.57 -3.12
N ARG A 236 12.54 3.46 -3.85
CA ARG A 236 13.63 2.48 -3.75
C ARG A 236 14.71 2.79 -4.74
N THR A 237 15.94 2.89 -4.24
CA THR A 237 17.16 3.05 -5.04
C THR A 237 17.23 2.01 -6.17
N GLU A 238 16.83 0.76 -5.90
CA GLU A 238 16.90 -0.33 -6.87
C GLU A 238 15.95 -0.14 -8.06
N VAL A 239 14.76 0.43 -7.84
CA VAL A 239 13.80 0.74 -8.92
C VAL A 239 14.31 1.91 -9.74
N VAL A 240 14.71 3.00 -9.08
CA VAL A 240 15.24 4.20 -9.74
C VAL A 240 16.45 3.86 -10.60
N LYS A 241 17.42 3.12 -10.02
CA LYS A 241 18.61 2.68 -10.74
C LYS A 241 18.27 1.83 -11.95
N PHE A 242 17.35 0.87 -11.81
CA PHE A 242 16.92 0.04 -12.93
C PHE A 242 16.32 0.88 -14.07
N LEU A 243 15.38 1.77 -13.76
CA LEU A 243 14.73 2.62 -14.77
C LEU A 243 15.73 3.57 -15.44
N TYR A 244 16.61 4.19 -14.64
CA TYR A 244 17.67 5.08 -15.10
C TYR A 244 18.62 4.41 -16.10
N GLU A 245 19.07 3.19 -15.80
CA GLU A 245 20.05 2.47 -16.61
C GLU A 245 19.44 1.80 -17.85
N ASN A 246 18.14 1.50 -17.88
CA ASN A 246 17.54 0.59 -18.87
C ASN A 246 16.41 1.17 -19.73
N GLU A 247 15.72 2.24 -19.30
CA GLU A 247 14.46 2.66 -19.93
C GLU A 247 14.48 4.07 -20.53
N GLY A 248 15.64 4.74 -20.60
CA GLY A 248 15.79 6.02 -21.31
C GLY A 248 14.98 7.17 -20.71
N VAL A 249 15.13 7.38 -19.39
CA VAL A 249 14.45 8.44 -18.63
C VAL A 249 14.79 9.83 -19.18
N SER A 250 13.79 10.70 -19.34
CA SER A 250 13.98 12.07 -19.84
C SER A 250 14.78 12.97 -18.90
N SER A 251 15.34 14.06 -19.42
CA SER A 251 16.06 15.05 -18.60
C SER A 251 15.14 15.70 -17.57
N GLU A 252 13.90 15.97 -17.94
CA GLU A 252 12.87 16.54 -17.09
C GLU A 252 12.56 15.61 -15.91
N ALA A 253 12.42 14.31 -16.18
CA ALA A 253 12.18 13.30 -15.15
C ALA A 253 13.39 13.11 -14.22
N VAL A 254 14.62 13.15 -14.74
CA VAL A 254 15.84 13.13 -13.91
C VAL A 254 15.89 14.33 -12.97
N VAL A 255 15.62 15.53 -13.47
CA VAL A 255 15.58 16.75 -12.64
C VAL A 255 14.46 16.65 -11.60
N ALA A 256 13.27 16.15 -11.97
CA ALA A 256 12.16 15.95 -11.05
C ALA A 256 12.50 14.93 -9.95
N GLY A 257 13.08 13.78 -10.32
CA GLY A 257 13.52 12.75 -9.37
C GLY A 257 14.62 13.25 -8.43
N PHE A 258 15.56 14.06 -8.93
CA PHE A 258 16.59 14.68 -8.09
C PHE A 258 16.00 15.64 -7.06
N LYS A 259 15.08 16.53 -7.48
CA LYS A 259 14.35 17.43 -6.58
C LYS A 259 13.53 16.65 -5.55
N GLN A 260 12.84 15.59 -5.96
CA GLN A 260 12.07 14.78 -5.03
C GLN A 260 12.95 14.05 -4.00
N ALA A 261 14.11 13.54 -4.44
CA ALA A 261 15.08 12.92 -3.55
C ALA A 261 15.70 13.91 -2.55
N SER A 262 15.69 15.20 -2.86
CA SER A 262 16.07 16.27 -1.92
C SER A 262 14.90 16.75 -1.04
N GLY A 263 13.72 16.12 -1.11
CA GLY A 263 12.54 16.59 -0.37
C GLY A 263 12.02 17.95 -0.83
N TRP A 264 12.31 18.36 -2.08
CA TRP A 264 11.78 19.58 -2.68
C TRP A 264 10.25 19.56 -2.71
N GLY A 265 9.61 20.65 -2.26
CA GLY A 265 8.15 20.82 -2.31
C GLY A 265 7.37 20.03 -1.27
N VAL A 266 8.01 19.49 -0.22
CA VAL A 266 7.33 18.79 0.89
C VAL A 266 7.35 19.67 2.14
N GLU A 267 6.19 19.84 2.78
CA GLU A 267 6.10 20.53 4.08
C GLU A 267 6.87 19.78 5.19
N TYR A 268 7.66 20.56 5.94
CA TYR A 268 8.67 20.17 6.93
C TYR A 268 8.22 19.11 7.96
N SER A 269 6.92 19.04 8.29
CA SER A 269 6.42 18.26 9.42
C SER A 269 6.33 16.74 9.20
N ARG A 270 6.64 16.22 7.99
CA ARG A 270 6.46 14.79 7.66
C ARG A 270 7.56 14.12 6.84
N PHE A 271 8.57 14.84 6.36
CA PHE A 271 9.61 14.23 5.53
C PHE A 271 10.76 13.70 6.41
N ARG A 272 10.93 12.38 6.46
CA ARG A 272 12.06 11.73 7.12
C ARG A 272 12.94 11.16 6.02
N PHE A 273 14.14 11.74 5.83
CA PHE A 273 15.13 11.18 4.92
C PHE A 273 15.39 9.72 5.28
N THR A 274 15.07 8.80 4.38
CA THR A 274 15.53 7.42 4.50
C THR A 274 16.85 7.29 3.76
N ASN A 275 17.53 6.17 4.00
CA ASN A 275 18.75 5.83 3.29
C ASN A 275 18.55 5.74 1.77
N ASN A 276 17.31 5.56 1.28
CA ASN A 276 17.05 5.50 -0.15
C ASN A 276 17.06 6.88 -0.81
N GLU A 277 16.43 7.90 -0.21
CA GLU A 277 16.43 9.24 -0.77
C GLU A 277 17.86 9.77 -0.91
N VAL A 278 18.71 9.56 0.11
CA VAL A 278 20.14 9.93 0.05
C VAL A 278 20.88 9.18 -1.06
N LYS A 279 20.62 7.89 -1.24
CA LYS A 279 21.25 7.09 -2.31
C LYS A 279 20.77 7.50 -3.70
N ILE A 280 19.48 7.78 -3.86
CA ILE A 280 18.90 8.29 -5.11
C ILE A 280 19.49 9.67 -5.40
N PHE A 281 19.55 10.55 -4.41
CA PHE A 281 20.16 11.88 -4.55
C PHE A 281 21.59 11.79 -5.05
N LYS A 282 22.43 10.95 -4.41
CA LYS A 282 23.82 10.71 -4.85
C LYS A 282 23.91 10.10 -6.25
N LEU A 283 23.03 9.16 -6.58
CA LEU A 283 22.99 8.56 -7.91
C LEU A 283 22.72 9.62 -8.99
N LEU A 284 21.77 10.52 -8.75
CA LEU A 284 21.35 11.52 -9.73
C LEU A 284 22.23 12.77 -9.74
N TYR A 285 22.86 13.12 -8.62
CA TYR A 285 23.78 14.28 -8.53
C TYR A 285 24.96 14.20 -9.51
N GLU A 286 25.41 12.99 -9.85
CA GLU A 286 26.47 12.75 -10.84
C GLU A 286 25.98 12.89 -12.30
N ASP A 287 24.68 13.08 -12.52
CA ASP A 287 24.11 13.19 -13.86
C ASP A 287 24.30 14.59 -14.45
N SER A 288 25.04 14.65 -15.56
CA SER A 288 25.31 15.87 -16.32
C SER A 288 24.06 16.62 -16.82
N ARG A 289 22.89 15.99 -16.86
CA ARG A 289 21.62 16.62 -17.23
C ARG A 289 21.10 17.58 -16.16
N ILE A 290 21.61 17.46 -14.93
CA ILE A 290 21.23 18.35 -13.84
C ILE A 290 22.09 19.60 -13.90
N GLN A 291 21.44 20.72 -14.22
CA GLN A 291 22.09 22.03 -14.27
C GLN A 291 22.53 22.47 -12.87
N VAL A 292 23.66 23.16 -12.79
CA VAL A 292 24.23 23.62 -11.52
C VAL A 292 23.31 24.60 -10.80
N GLU A 293 22.51 25.38 -11.54
CA GLU A 293 21.48 26.26 -11.02
C GLU A 293 20.41 25.47 -10.26
N VAL A 294 20.04 24.28 -10.74
CA VAL A 294 19.09 23.39 -10.04
C VAL A 294 19.71 22.87 -8.74
N VAL A 295 20.99 22.46 -8.77
CA VAL A 295 21.71 22.02 -7.58
C VAL A 295 21.78 23.12 -6.53
N GLY A 296 22.12 24.35 -6.94
CA GLY A 296 22.17 25.50 -6.04
C GLY A 296 20.81 25.87 -5.44
N ARG A 297 19.73 25.79 -6.23
CA ARG A 297 18.37 25.98 -5.71
C ARG A 297 18.00 24.90 -4.69
N VAL A 298 18.37 23.63 -4.94
CA VAL A 298 18.16 22.54 -3.99
C VAL A 298 18.92 22.79 -2.68
N LEU A 299 20.13 23.33 -2.72
CA LEU A 299 20.87 23.74 -1.52
C LEU A 299 20.11 24.79 -0.70
N VAL A 300 19.60 25.84 -1.35
CA VAL A 300 18.80 26.89 -0.69
C VAL A 300 17.57 26.29 0.00
N GLN A 301 16.82 25.44 -0.72
CA GLN A 301 15.63 24.80 -0.18
C GLN A 301 15.94 23.82 0.97
N ALA A 302 17.05 23.10 0.87
CA ALA A 302 17.50 22.19 1.93
C ALA A 302 17.85 22.97 3.20
N ALA A 303 18.48 24.14 3.07
CA ALA A 303 18.80 25.01 4.19
C ALA A 303 17.52 25.58 4.85
N SER A 304 16.56 26.07 4.05
CA SER A 304 15.27 26.55 4.59
C SER A 304 14.46 25.44 5.26
N ASN A 305 14.61 24.19 4.78
CA ASN A 305 13.92 23.02 5.31
C ASN A 305 14.73 22.24 6.36
N GLY A 306 15.83 22.81 6.87
CA GLY A 306 16.58 22.19 7.94
C GLY A 306 17.22 20.83 7.59
N GLN A 307 17.42 20.54 6.31
CA GLN A 307 17.84 19.24 5.81
C GLN A 307 19.37 19.10 5.83
N ALA A 308 19.92 18.84 7.01
CA ALA A 308 21.37 18.75 7.25
C ALA A 308 22.10 17.77 6.32
N GLU A 309 21.51 16.61 6.03
CA GLU A 309 22.13 15.62 5.15
C GLU A 309 22.34 16.13 3.72
N ILE A 310 21.36 16.83 3.13
CA ILE A 310 21.49 17.38 1.77
C ILE A 310 22.46 18.56 1.75
N VAL A 311 22.37 19.45 2.75
CA VAL A 311 23.32 20.57 2.90
C VAL A 311 24.75 20.06 3.01
N ALA A 312 24.99 19.02 3.81
CA ALA A 312 26.32 18.42 3.97
C ALA A 312 26.86 17.80 2.68
N LEU A 313 25.99 17.28 1.80
CA LEU A 313 26.39 16.73 0.50
C LEU A 313 26.75 17.82 -0.51
N LEU A 314 26.07 18.97 -0.48
CA LEU A 314 26.20 20.02 -1.48
C LEU A 314 27.16 21.16 -1.11
N ARG A 315 27.44 21.38 0.18
CA ARG A 315 28.22 22.55 0.67
C ARG A 315 29.62 22.70 0.05
N HIS A 316 30.23 21.61 -0.40
CA HIS A 316 31.56 21.62 -1.01
C HIS A 316 31.53 21.68 -2.54
N ASP A 317 30.35 21.73 -3.16
CA ASP A 317 30.23 21.86 -4.61
C ASP A 317 30.56 23.30 -5.03
N THR A 318 31.79 23.50 -5.48
CA THR A 318 32.31 24.80 -5.94
C THR A 318 31.66 25.30 -7.21
N ARG A 319 30.89 24.46 -7.92
CA ARG A 319 30.13 24.87 -9.09
C ARG A 319 28.93 25.74 -8.69
N ILE A 320 28.42 25.61 -7.45
CA ILE A 320 27.32 26.42 -6.95
C ILE A 320 27.81 27.86 -6.74
N SER A 321 27.09 28.82 -7.33
CA SER A 321 27.43 30.23 -7.27
C SER A 321 27.49 30.76 -5.83
N ALA A 322 28.28 31.81 -5.60
CA ALA A 322 28.40 32.42 -4.27
C ALA A 322 27.06 33.01 -3.81
N GLU A 323 26.25 33.53 -4.74
CA GLU A 323 24.93 34.09 -4.47
C GLU A 323 23.98 33.04 -3.89
N LEU A 324 23.90 31.84 -4.50
CA LEU A 324 23.02 30.76 -4.03
C LEU A 324 23.50 30.19 -2.69
N ARG A 325 24.83 30.13 -2.46
CA ARG A 325 25.39 29.75 -1.16
C ARG A 325 25.07 30.78 -0.08
N GLY A 326 25.14 32.06 -0.42
CA GLY A 326 24.73 33.16 0.47
C GLY A 326 23.24 33.09 0.83
N GLU A 327 22.37 32.87 -0.17
CA GLU A 327 20.93 32.71 0.03
C GLU A 327 20.61 31.52 0.95
N ALA A 328 21.29 30.38 0.77
CA ALA A 328 21.14 29.21 1.64
C ALA A 328 21.55 29.51 3.09
N PHE A 329 22.64 30.26 3.28
CA PHE A 329 23.10 30.68 4.60
C PHE A 329 22.10 31.63 5.29
N GLU A 330 21.55 32.60 4.54
CA GLU A 330 20.51 33.50 5.06
C GLU A 330 19.30 32.69 5.55
N TRP A 331 18.78 31.75 4.76
CA TRP A 331 17.66 30.90 5.18
C TRP A 331 17.98 30.06 6.42
N ALA A 332 19.16 29.44 6.50
CA ALA A 332 19.57 28.67 7.68
C ALA A 332 19.60 29.52 8.97
N SER A 333 19.87 30.82 8.84
CA SER A 333 19.86 31.78 9.96
C SER A 333 18.45 32.14 10.45
N THR A 334 17.49 32.20 9.54
CA THR A 334 16.09 32.50 9.86
C THR A 334 15.33 31.31 10.48
N CYS A 335 15.81 30.09 10.25
CA CYS A 335 15.18 28.86 10.73
C CYS A 335 15.73 28.35 12.08
N GLU A 336 16.55 29.14 12.79
CA GLU A 336 17.23 28.81 14.06
C GLU A 336 18.07 27.51 14.03
N THR A 337 18.49 27.08 12.84
CA THR A 337 19.32 25.88 12.66
C THR A 337 20.81 26.22 12.80
N SER A 338 21.27 26.50 14.03
CA SER A 338 22.67 26.86 14.32
C SER A 338 23.68 25.86 13.74
N ASP A 339 23.35 24.57 13.74
CA ASP A 339 24.18 23.51 13.16
C ASP A 339 24.34 23.65 11.64
N LEU A 340 23.28 24.04 10.92
CA LEU A 340 23.33 24.29 9.47
C LEU A 340 24.12 25.54 9.12
N MET A 341 23.98 26.60 9.92
CA MET A 341 24.80 27.80 9.75
C MET A 341 26.28 27.46 9.86
N LEU A 342 26.69 26.67 10.86
CA LEU A 342 28.08 26.22 11.00
C LEU A 342 28.52 25.37 9.80
N LEU A 343 27.69 24.42 9.36
CA LEU A 343 28.00 23.56 8.20
C LEU A 343 28.23 24.36 6.91
N LEU A 344 27.52 25.46 6.70
CA LEU A 344 27.66 26.33 5.53
C LEU A 344 28.82 27.34 5.69
N TYR A 345 29.01 27.87 6.90
CA TYR A 345 30.06 28.87 7.21
C TYR A 345 31.47 28.35 6.98
N GLU A 346 31.75 27.09 7.37
CA GLU A 346 33.08 26.46 7.19
C GLU A 346 33.54 26.35 5.72
N THR A 347 32.62 26.53 4.77
CA THR A 347 32.85 26.27 3.34
C THR A 347 32.73 27.50 2.45
N ALA A 348 32.24 28.60 3.01
CA ALA A 348 31.94 29.79 2.25
C ALA A 348 33.15 30.73 2.23
N ASP A 349 33.76 30.85 1.06
CA ASP A 349 34.72 31.89 0.72
C ASP A 349 33.93 33.21 0.53
N PHE A 350 33.33 33.69 1.62
CA PHE A 350 32.55 34.92 1.60
C PHE A 350 33.49 36.09 1.36
N SER A 351 33.21 36.89 0.33
CA SER A 351 33.85 38.19 0.20
C SER A 351 33.55 39.02 1.47
N LYS A 352 34.50 39.83 1.95
CA LYS A 352 34.32 40.65 3.17
C LYS A 352 33.07 41.54 3.14
N GLY A 353 32.55 41.88 1.95
CA GLY A 353 31.31 42.65 1.78
C GLY A 353 30.03 41.85 2.07
N ASP A 354 30.02 40.56 1.72
CA ASP A 354 28.87 39.67 1.94
C ASP A 354 28.79 39.26 3.42
N GLN A 355 29.93 39.07 4.08
CA GLN A 355 30.00 38.84 5.53
C GLN A 355 29.33 39.97 6.33
N GLY A 356 29.51 41.23 5.92
CA GLY A 356 28.93 42.39 6.58
C GLY A 356 27.41 42.51 6.40
N ARG A 357 26.88 42.09 5.24
CA ARG A 357 25.43 42.09 4.96
C ARG A 357 24.70 40.97 5.69
N VAL A 358 25.33 39.81 5.78
CA VAL A 358 24.82 38.63 6.47
C VAL A 358 24.82 38.85 7.99
N LEU A 359 25.92 39.37 8.55
CA LEU A 359 26.00 39.68 9.98
C LEU A 359 25.07 40.83 10.40
N SER A 360 24.86 41.83 9.55
CA SER A 360 23.96 42.95 9.89
C SER A 360 22.48 42.53 9.95
N ARG A 361 22.07 41.53 9.15
CA ARG A 361 20.70 40.96 9.19
C ARG A 361 20.48 39.96 10.32
N ILE A 362 21.51 39.21 10.74
CA ILE A 362 21.45 38.36 11.95
C ILE A 362 21.31 39.22 13.22
N VAL A 363 21.98 40.37 13.26
CA VAL A 363 21.96 41.30 14.40
C VAL A 363 20.70 42.21 14.38
N SER A 364 19.96 42.25 13.29
CA SER A 364 18.71 43.01 13.15
C SER A 364 17.71 42.23 12.32
N PRO A 365 16.95 41.29 12.92
CA PRO A 365 15.87 40.60 12.22
C PRO A 365 14.79 41.63 11.89
N GLY A 366 14.83 42.17 10.68
CA GLY A 366 13.76 43.01 10.15
C GLY A 366 12.50 42.16 9.98
N GLU A 367 11.37 42.73 10.37
CA GLU A 367 10.04 42.13 10.18
C GLU A 367 9.86 41.58 8.75
N PRO A 368 9.13 40.48 8.57
CA PRO A 368 8.88 39.94 7.24
C PRO A 368 8.17 41.00 6.39
N GLU A 369 8.81 41.46 5.33
CA GLU A 369 8.09 42.17 4.26
C GLU A 369 7.05 41.18 3.70
N GLU A 370 5.77 41.49 3.93
CA GLU A 370 4.65 40.88 3.21
C GLU A 370 4.85 41.13 1.71
N VAL A 371 5.56 40.22 1.04
CA VAL A 371 5.54 40.17 -0.42
C VAL A 371 4.19 39.60 -0.82
N GLY A 372 3.35 40.52 -1.30
CA GLY A 372 1.97 40.35 -1.72
C GLY A 372 1.54 38.94 -2.10
N ARG A 373 0.46 38.51 -1.44
CA ARG A 373 -0.56 37.69 -2.09
C ARG A 373 -0.96 38.37 -3.39
N THR A 374 -0.38 37.95 -4.51
CA THR A 374 -1.03 38.11 -5.79
C THR A 374 -2.04 36.99 -5.91
N ASP A 375 -3.31 37.39 -5.81
CA ASP A 375 -4.47 36.60 -6.18
C ASP A 375 -4.25 35.89 -7.52
N LEU A 376 -4.46 34.58 -7.53
CA LEU A 376 -4.79 33.84 -8.74
C LEU A 376 -6.02 32.99 -8.44
N HIS A 377 -7.12 33.43 -9.04
CA HIS A 377 -8.30 32.62 -9.33
C HIS A 377 -7.97 31.48 -10.27
#